data_AF-A0A2M7FK15-F1
#
_entry.id   AF-A0A2M7FK15-F1
#
_cell.length_a   1.000
_cell.length_b   1.000
_cell.length_c   1.000
_cell.angle_alpha   90.00
_cell.angle_beta   90.00
_cell.angle_gamma   90.00
#
_symmetry.space_group_name_H-M   'P 1'
#
loop_
_entity.id
_entity.type
_entity.pdbx_description
1 polymer ?
#
loop_
_entity_poly.entity_id
_entity_poly.type
_entity_poly.pdbx_seq_one_letter_code
_entity_poly.pdbx_strand_id
1 'polypeptide(L)'
;VGIIGAVLGLMHVMQNLAEPGKLGSGIAVAFVATIYGVAFANLLFLPIANKLKAIIMQQTQLRDLIVDGLGAIANSENPRLIEIKLQGYLD
;
A
#
# COMPACT_ATOMS: atom_id res chain seq x y z
N VAL A 1 -8.67 -5.72 -9.19
CA VAL A 1 -9.04 -7.15 -9.27
C VAL A 1 -10.53 -7.38 -9.02
N GLY A 2 -11.13 -6.89 -7.92
CA GLY A 2 -12.57 -7.08 -7.65
C GLY A 2 -13.53 -6.57 -8.74
N ILE A 3 -13.30 -5.37 -9.28
CA ILE A 3 -14.12 -4.80 -10.37
C ILE A 3 -14.06 -5.64 -11.65
N ILE A 4 -12.91 -6.23 -11.96
CA ILE A 4 -12.76 -7.11 -13.14
C ILE A 4 -13.63 -8.36 -12.97
N GLY A 5 -13.63 -8.97 -11.77
CA GLY A 5 -14.50 -10.12 -11.47
C GLY A 5 -15.99 -9.79 -11.52
N ALA A 6 -16.38 -8.59 -11.08
CA ALA A 6 -17.76 -8.13 -11.18
C ALA A 6 -18.21 -7.97 -12.65
N VAL A 7 -17.37 -7.35 -13.48
CA VAL A 7 -17.63 -7.16 -14.91
C VAL A 7 -17.71 -8.52 -15.63
N LEU A 8 -16.81 -9.45 -15.35
CA LEU A 8 -16.84 -10.80 -15.93
C LEU A 8 -18.10 -11.58 -15.52
N GLY A 9 -18.54 -11.47 -14.26
CA GLY A 9 -19.78 -12.10 -13.80
C GLY A 9 -21.02 -11.51 -14.47
N LEU A 10 -21.07 -10.18 -14.65
CA LEU A 10 -22.15 -9.52 -15.38
C LEU A 10 -22.13 -9.84 -16.88
N MET A 11 -20.96 -9.98 -17.51
CA MET A 11 -20.85 -10.42 -18.90
C MET A 11 -21.43 -11.82 -19.10
N HIS A 12 -21.16 -12.75 -18.17
CA HIS A 12 -21.71 -14.10 -18.21
C HIS A 12 -23.25 -14.13 -18.07
N VAL A 13 -23.78 -13.20 -17.28
CA VAL A 13 -25.23 -13.01 -17.09
C VAL A 13 -25.88 -12.45 -18.37
N MET A 14 -25.24 -11.47 -19.02
CA MET A 14 -25.75 -10.88 -20.27
C MET A 14 -25.78 -11.88 -21.43
N GLN A 15 -24.91 -12.88 -21.44
CA GLN A 15 -24.90 -13.94 -22.45
C GLN A 15 -26.05 -14.96 -22.30
N ASN A 16 -26.66 -15.08 -21.11
CA ASN A 16 -27.67 -16.10 -20.79
C ASN A 16 -29.04 -15.50 -20.41
N LEU A 17 -29.41 -14.37 -21.02
CA LEU A 17 -30.68 -13.67 -20.74
C LEU A 17 -31.95 -14.52 -20.97
N ALA A 18 -31.85 -15.60 -21.75
CA ALA A 18 -32.97 -16.45 -22.13
C ALA A 18 -33.44 -17.41 -21.02
N GLU A 19 -32.62 -17.66 -19.98
CA GLU A 19 -32.96 -18.56 -18.87
C GLU A 19 -32.79 -17.86 -17.50
N PRO A 20 -33.87 -17.28 -16.92
CA PRO A 20 -33.82 -16.57 -15.64
C PRO A 20 -33.25 -17.39 -14.48
N GLY A 21 -33.35 -18.72 -14.54
CA GLY A 21 -32.82 -19.62 -13.51
C GLY A 21 -31.28 -19.61 -13.40
N LYS A 22 -30.57 -19.25 -14.47
CA LYS A 22 -29.09 -19.16 -14.49
C LYS A 22 -28.57 -17.74 -14.24
N LEU A 23 -29.45 -16.74 -14.19
CA LEU A 23 -29.10 -15.35 -13.95
C LEU A 23 -28.54 -15.13 -12.54
N GLY A 24 -29.15 -15.78 -11.54
CA GLY A 24 -28.78 -15.60 -10.13
C GLY A 24 -27.36 -16.04 -9.80
N SER A 25 -26.86 -17.11 -10.43
CA SER A 25 -25.51 -17.64 -10.14
C SER A 25 -24.41 -16.69 -10.63
N GLY A 26 -24.56 -16.10 -11.82
CA GLY A 26 -23.58 -15.16 -12.36
C GLY A 26 -23.51 -13.83 -11.57
N ILE A 27 -24.66 -13.35 -11.08
CA ILE A 27 -24.72 -12.17 -10.20
C ILE A 27 -24.09 -12.48 -8.83
N ALA A 28 -24.35 -13.65 -8.26
CA ALA A 28 -23.75 -14.06 -6.99
C ALA A 28 -22.22 -14.12 -7.08
N VAL A 29 -21.67 -14.67 -8.17
CA VAL A 29 -20.21 -14.70 -8.39
C VAL A 29 -19.63 -13.28 -8.52
N ALA A 30 -20.30 -12.37 -9.22
CA ALA A 30 -19.87 -10.98 -9.33
C ALA A 30 -19.75 -10.28 -7.97
N PHE A 31 -20.73 -10.48 -7.08
CA PHE A 31 -20.70 -9.91 -5.74
C PHE A 31 -19.64 -10.54 -4.85
N VAL A 32 -19.50 -11.86 -4.87
CA VAL A 32 -18.47 -12.57 -4.10
C VAL A 32 -17.06 -12.13 -4.54
N ALA A 33 -16.81 -11.99 -5.84
CA ALA A 33 -15.54 -11.48 -6.36
C ALA A 33 -15.25 -10.04 -5.90
N THR A 34 -16.28 -9.20 -5.79
CA THR A 34 -16.15 -7.82 -5.30
C THR A 34 -15.82 -7.79 -3.81
N ILE A 35 -16.52 -8.59 -3.00
CA ILE A 35 -16.27 -8.69 -1.55
C ILE A 35 -14.85 -9.17 -1.29
N TYR A 36 -14.42 -10.28 -1.93
CA TYR A 36 -13.05 -10.77 -1.76
C TYR A 36 -12.02 -9.74 -2.22
N GLY A 37 -12.26 -9.06 -3.35
CA GLY A 37 -11.35 -8.02 -3.83
C GLY A 37 -11.17 -6.86 -2.83
N VAL A 38 -12.28 -6.32 -2.30
CA VAL A 38 -12.24 -5.21 -1.34
C VAL A 38 -11.70 -5.67 0.02
N ALA A 39 -12.08 -6.86 0.48
CA ALA A 39 -11.62 -7.43 1.74
C ALA A 39 -10.10 -7.66 1.71
N PHE A 40 -9.56 -8.32 0.69
CA PHE A 40 -8.11 -8.53 0.57
C PHE A 40 -7.35 -7.20 0.45
N ALA A 41 -7.87 -6.24 -0.32
CA ALA A 41 -7.25 -4.93 -0.46
C ALA A 41 -7.14 -4.20 0.89
N ASN A 42 -8.24 -4.10 1.63
CA ASN A 42 -8.28 -3.30 2.85
C ASN A 42 -7.73 -4.01 4.09
N LEU A 43 -7.92 -5.33 4.20
CA LEU A 43 -7.52 -6.09 5.40
C LEU A 43 -6.08 -6.60 5.33
N LEU A 44 -5.52 -6.81 4.14
CA LEU A 44 -4.18 -7.38 4.00
C LEU A 44 -3.22 -6.42 3.30
N PHE A 45 -3.53 -6.00 2.07
CA PHE A 45 -2.55 -5.24 1.28
C PHE A 45 -2.30 -3.84 1.83
N LEU A 46 -3.33 -3.09 2.23
CA LEU A 46 -3.16 -1.77 2.83
C LEU A 46 -2.35 -1.77 4.14
N PRO A 47 -2.64 -2.61 5.16
CA PRO A 47 -1.85 -2.62 6.38
C PRO A 47 -0.41 -3.11 6.14
N ILE A 48 -0.19 -4.08 5.26
CA ILE A 48 1.16 -4.53 4.89
C ILE A 48 1.94 -3.39 4.22
N ALA A 49 1.33 -2.68 3.27
CA ALA A 49 1.95 -1.55 2.59
C ALA A 49 2.31 -0.43 3.57
N ASN A 50 1.41 -0.10 4.50
CA ASN A 50 1.68 0.92 5.52
C ASN A 50 2.81 0.51 6.46
N LYS A 51 2.84 -0.75 6.91
CA LYS A 51 3.92 -1.27 7.75
C LYS A 51 5.27 -1.24 7.02
N LEU A 52 5.30 -1.63 5.75
CA LEU A 52 6.52 -1.59 4.95
C LEU A 52 6.99 -0.14 4.73
N LYS A 53 6.07 0.78 4.44
CA LYS A 53 6.38 2.20 4.29
C LYS A 53 6.95 2.80 5.57
N ALA A 54 6.42 2.44 6.73
CA ALA A 54 6.96 2.88 8.02
C ALA A 54 8.40 2.39 8.23
N ILE A 55 8.68 1.11 7.93
CA ILE A 55 10.04 0.54 8.03
C ILE A 55 11.01 1.24 7.08
N ILE A 56 10.57 1.50 5.84
CA ILE A 56 11.39 2.22 4.85
C ILE A 56 11.65 3.64 5.34
N MET A 57 10.65 4.33 5.88
CA MET A 57 10.80 5.70 6.37
C MET A 57 11.84 5.79 7.50
N GLN A 58 11.82 4.85 8.46
CA GLN A 58 12.85 4.77 9.51
C GLN A 58 14.25 4.51 8.94
N GLN A 59 14.38 3.62 7.95
CA GLN A 59 15.67 3.35 7.31
C GLN A 59 16.18 4.55 6.52
N THR A 60 15.29 5.26 5.81
CA THR A 60 15.64 6.47 5.07
C THR A 60 16.11 7.57 6.02
N GLN A 61 15.39 7.83 7.11
CA GLN A 61 15.80 8.80 8.13
C GLN A 61 17.19 8.49 8.70
N LEU A 62 17.48 7.23 9.00
CA LEU A 62 18.80 6.83 9.50
C LEU A 62 19.91 7.04 8.44
N ARG A 63 19.62 6.77 7.17
CA ARG A 63 20.57 7.02 6.08
C ARG A 63 20.80 8.51 5.87
N ASP A 64 19.74 9.32 5.92
CA ASP A 64 19.82 10.77 5.80
C ASP A 64 20.65 11.36 6.93
N LEU A 65 20.46 10.90 8.17
CA LEU A 65 21.27 11.27 9.34
C LEU A 65 22.76 10.97 9.10
N ILE A 66 23.10 9.78 8.59
CA ILE A 66 24.50 9.40 8.33
C ILE A 66 25.11 10.29 7.24
N VAL A 67 24.37 10.55 6.16
CA VAL A 67 24.84 11.38 5.03
C VAL A 67 25.07 12.82 5.50
N ASP A 68 24.13 13.40 6.24
CA ASP A 68 24.26 14.75 6.80
C ASP A 68 25.40 14.85 7.81
N GLY A 69 25.57 13.84 8.67
CA GLY A 69 26.65 13.79 9.64
C GLY A 69 28.02 13.71 8.97
N LEU A 70 28.18 12.85 7.96
CA LEU A 70 29.43 12.75 7.19
C LEU A 70 29.72 14.03 6.40
N GLY A 71 28.70 14.63 5.79
CA GLY A 71 28.84 15.90 5.07
C GLY A 71 29.30 17.04 5.97
N ALA A 72 28.73 17.15 7.18
CA ALA A 72 29.10 18.19 8.13
C ALA A 72 30.53 18.00 8.69
N ILE A 73 30.97 16.76 8.88
CA ILE A 73 32.37 16.45 9.25
C ILE A 73 33.33 16.85 8.13
N ALA A 74 33.00 16.54 6.87
CA ALA A 74 33.83 16.89 5.72
C ALA A 74 33.97 18.42 5.56
N ASN A 75 32.94 19.18 5.91
CA ASN A 75 32.94 20.64 5.88
C ASN A 75 33.65 21.28 7.09
N SER A 76 34.22 20.50 8.03
CA SER A 76 34.78 20.99 9.29
C SER A 76 33.81 21.87 10.10
N GLU A 77 32.52 21.51 10.11
CA GLU A 77 31.55 22.21 10.95
C GLU A 77 31.83 21.97 12.44
N ASN A 78 31.43 22.92 13.29
CA ASN A 78 31.65 22.79 14.73
C ASN A 78 30.90 21.55 15.26
N PRO A 79 31.58 20.61 15.95
CA PRO A 79 30.97 19.36 16.43
C PRO A 79 29.67 19.57 17.23
N ARG A 80 29.58 20.69 17.96
CA ARG A 80 28.40 21.05 18.75
C ARG A 80 27.19 21.42 17.88
N LEU A 81 27.41 22.01 16.71
CA LEU A 81 26.34 22.31 15.75
C LEU A 81 25.88 21.05 15.02
N ILE A 82 26.82 20.15 14.70
CA ILE A 82 26.52 18.84 14.11
C ILE A 82 25.65 18.03 15.07
N GLU A 83 25.99 17.99 16.36
CA GLU A 83 25.22 17.30 17.39
C GLU A 83 23.78 17.82 17.51
N ILE A 84 23.58 19.13 17.53
CA ILE A 84 22.24 19.75 17.58
C ILE A 84 21.43 19.42 16.32
N LYS A 85 22.08 19.44 15.14
CA LYS A 85 21.42 19.13 13.86
C LYS A 85 21.01 17.66 13.78
N LEU A 86 21.87 16.75 14.26
CA LEU A 86 21.60 15.31 14.29
C LEU A 86 20.59 14.93 15.38
N GLN A 87 20.54 15.66 16.50
CA GLN A 87 19.52 15.47 17.54
C GLN A 87 18.09 15.70 17.02
N GLY A 88 17.92 16.62 16.06
CA GLY A 88 16.62 16.85 15.41
C GLY A 88 16.08 15.68 14.58
N TYR A 89 16.88 14.64 14.32
CA TYR A 89 16.47 13.41 13.63
C TYR A 89 16.07 12.27 14.59
N LEU A 90 16.21 12.45 15.91
CA LEU A 90 15.92 11.44 16.93
C LEU A 90 14.48 11.51 17.49
N ASP A 91 13.71 12.54 17.13
CA ASP A 91 12.26 12.69 17.42
C ASP A 91 11.39 12.14 16.26
#